data_AF-A0A7C7H9C3-F1
#
_entry.id   AF-A0A7C7H9C3-F1
#
_cell.length_a   1.000
_cell.length_b   1.000
_cell.length_c   1.000
_cell.angle_alpha   90.00
_cell.angle_beta   90.00
_cell.angle_gamma   90.00
#
_symmetry.space_group_name_H-M   'P 1'
#
loop_
_entity.id
_entity.type
_entity.pdbx_description
1 polymer ?
#
loop_
_entity_poly.entity_id
_entity_poly.type
_entity_poly.pdbx_seq_one_letter_code
_entity_poly.pdbx_strand_id
1 'polypeptide(L)'
;MPHATVAILRTQPSTVISDYHELLNLAGYRQVVDPSVDTALKVNISWHFFFPGSSTTPWQLDGVIRAMKQDGYDPALLHACHNRTVVIDAHLGERENKQLPVVETHGLRNIHLYEGEDWVHIRDAVGDLADKFLCLNDV
;
A
#
# COMPACT_ATOMS: atom_id res chain seq x y z
N MET A 1 -0.91 22.81 -17.00
CA MET A 1 -0.26 21.81 -16.12
C MET A 1 -1.35 20.91 -15.57
N PRO A 2 -1.17 19.58 -15.47
CA PRO A 2 -2.12 18.76 -14.74
C PRO A 2 -2.18 19.23 -13.28
N HIS A 3 -3.38 19.43 -12.76
CA HIS A 3 -3.59 19.80 -11.36
C HIS A 3 -3.71 18.51 -10.54
N ALA A 4 -3.00 18.45 -9.41
CA ALA A 4 -3.16 17.33 -8.48
C ALA A 4 -4.58 17.35 -7.88
N THR A 5 -5.20 16.17 -7.79
CA THR A 5 -6.51 16.00 -7.16
C THR A 5 -6.31 15.65 -5.69
N VAL A 6 -6.96 16.39 -4.79
CA VAL A 6 -6.98 16.11 -3.35
C VAL A 6 -8.43 15.82 -2.96
N ALA A 7 -8.69 14.60 -2.49
CA ALA A 7 -10.00 14.18 -2.00
C ALA A 7 -10.02 14.19 -0.46
N ILE A 8 -11.07 14.78 0.12
CA ILE A 8 -11.30 14.80 1.56
C ILE A 8 -12.74 14.38 1.80
N LEU A 9 -12.93 13.39 2.67
CA LEU A 9 -14.23 12.86 3.03
C LEU A 9 -14.38 12.87 4.55
N ARG A 10 -15.56 13.29 5.03
CA ARG A 10 -15.92 13.14 6.44
C ARG A 10 -16.41 11.72 6.65
N THR A 11 -15.80 11.00 7.58
CA THR A 11 -16.12 9.60 7.90
C THR A 11 -16.70 9.45 9.31
N GLN A 12 -17.37 8.33 9.56
CA GLN A 12 -17.84 7.91 10.87
C GLN A 12 -17.60 6.40 11.05
N PRO A 13 -17.51 5.87 12.29
CA PRO A 13 -17.17 4.47 12.52
C PRO A 13 -18.06 3.46 11.79
N SER A 14 -19.35 3.78 11.60
CA SER A 14 -20.29 2.88 10.91
C SER A 14 -20.15 2.85 9.39
N THR A 15 -19.45 3.81 8.79
CA THR A 15 -19.28 3.92 7.32
C THR A 15 -17.82 3.86 6.88
N VAL A 16 -16.87 3.87 7.82
CA VAL A 16 -15.42 3.98 7.53
C VAL A 16 -14.92 3.00 6.46
N ILE A 17 -15.47 1.79 6.38
CA ILE A 17 -15.10 0.80 5.36
C ILE A 17 -15.58 1.22 3.96
N SER A 18 -16.85 1.60 3.80
CA SER A 18 -17.38 2.06 2.51
C SER A 18 -16.82 3.42 2.11
N ASP A 19 -16.48 4.26 3.09
CA ASP A 19 -15.92 5.59 2.86
C ASP A 19 -14.58 5.53 2.12
N TYR A 20 -13.80 4.45 2.27
CA TYR A 20 -12.59 4.26 1.46
C TYR A 20 -12.89 4.07 -0.03
N HIS A 21 -13.98 3.38 -0.38
CA HIS A 21 -14.37 3.24 -1.79
C HIS A 21 -14.76 4.60 -2.37
N GLU A 22 -15.53 5.40 -1.65
CA GLU A 22 -15.86 6.77 -2.07
C GLU A 22 -14.60 7.64 -2.19
N LEU A 23 -13.72 7.62 -1.19
CA LEU A 23 -12.48 8.41 -1.17
C LEU A 23 -11.55 8.07 -2.34
N LEU A 24 -11.37 6.78 -2.64
CA LEU A 24 -10.56 6.31 -3.77
C LEU A 24 -11.14 6.78 -5.10
N ASN A 25 -12.47 6.71 -5.27
CA ASN A 25 -13.14 7.19 -6.48
C ASN A 25 -13.06 8.71 -6.64
N LEU A 26 -13.22 9.49 -5.56
CA LEU A 26 -13.00 10.93 -5.56
C LEU A 26 -11.58 11.31 -5.97
N ALA A 27 -10.59 10.49 -5.60
CA ALA A 27 -9.20 10.64 -6.02
C ALA A 27 -8.92 10.15 -7.46
N GLY A 28 -9.91 9.54 -8.13
CA GLY A 28 -9.77 9.03 -9.50
C GLY A 28 -8.78 7.86 -9.63
N TYR A 29 -8.62 7.04 -8.59
CA TYR A 29 -7.53 6.06 -8.51
C TYR A 29 -7.45 5.08 -9.69
N ARG A 30 -8.60 4.69 -10.27
CA ARG A 30 -8.67 3.79 -11.44
C ARG A 30 -8.10 4.39 -12.73
N GLN A 31 -7.89 5.70 -12.77
CA GLN A 31 -7.25 6.37 -13.91
C GLN A 31 -5.73 6.13 -13.94
N VAL A 32 -5.15 5.70 -12.81
CA VAL A 32 -3.70 5.57 -12.65
C VAL A 32 -3.25 4.19 -12.17
N VAL A 33 -4.10 3.46 -11.43
CA VAL A 33 -3.82 2.09 -11.00
C VAL A 33 -4.48 1.12 -11.96
N ASP A 34 -3.70 0.48 -12.82
CA ASP A 34 -4.19 -0.51 -13.78
C ASP A 34 -4.63 -1.81 -13.07
N PRO A 35 -5.87 -2.30 -13.25
CA PRO A 35 -6.32 -3.53 -12.61
C PRO A 35 -5.69 -4.81 -13.17
N SER A 36 -4.98 -4.75 -14.29
CA SER A 36 -4.34 -5.90 -14.94
C SER A 36 -2.91 -6.18 -14.48
N VAL A 37 -2.33 -5.32 -13.64
CA VAL A 37 -0.94 -5.46 -13.18
C VAL A 37 -0.87 -5.86 -11.71
N ASP A 38 0.22 -6.55 -11.35
CA ASP A 38 0.50 -6.89 -9.96
C ASP A 38 0.67 -5.60 -9.13
N THR A 39 -0.21 -5.41 -8.16
CA THR A 39 -0.36 -4.18 -7.39
C THR A 39 -0.01 -4.42 -5.93
N ALA A 40 1.03 -3.73 -5.49
CA ALA A 40 1.51 -3.79 -4.12
C ALA A 40 0.75 -2.81 -3.21
N LEU A 41 0.12 -3.33 -2.16
CA LEU A 41 -0.49 -2.55 -1.08
C LEU A 41 0.54 -2.34 0.02
N LYS A 42 1.15 -1.16 0.02
CA LYS A 42 2.20 -0.81 0.96
C LYS A 42 1.66 -0.61 2.38
N VAL A 43 1.92 -1.55 3.28
CA VAL A 43 1.51 -1.46 4.69
C VAL A 43 2.59 -0.70 5.47
N ASN A 44 2.27 0.51 5.92
CA ASN A 44 3.20 1.33 6.69
C ASN A 44 3.09 1.01 8.18
N ILE A 45 4.23 0.67 8.78
CA ILE A 45 4.34 0.36 10.20
C ILE A 45 5.47 1.19 10.80
N SER A 46 5.10 2.15 11.66
CA SER A 46 6.07 3.00 12.35
C SER A 46 6.39 2.50 13.76
N TRP A 47 5.47 1.78 14.39
CA TRP A 47 5.63 1.22 15.74
C TRP A 47 4.77 -0.04 15.92
N HIS A 48 5.16 -0.93 16.84
CA HIS A 48 4.38 -2.13 17.15
C HIS A 48 3.19 -1.85 18.06
N PHE A 49 3.26 -0.84 18.91
CA PHE A 49 2.08 -0.43 19.67
C PHE A 49 1.11 0.30 18.76
N PHE A 50 -0.16 -0.09 18.85
CA PHE A 50 -1.21 0.52 18.08
C PHE A 50 -1.41 1.97 18.50
N PHE A 51 -1.03 2.89 17.61
CA PHE A 51 -1.26 4.32 17.76
C PHE A 51 -1.94 4.83 16.48
N PRO A 52 -3.24 5.18 16.54
CA PRO A 52 -3.97 5.68 15.37
C PRO A 52 -3.24 6.86 14.71
N GLY A 53 -3.02 6.75 13.40
CA GLY A 53 -2.32 7.78 12.61
C GLY A 53 -0.82 7.57 12.43
N SER A 54 -0.20 6.65 13.18
CA SER A 54 1.23 6.32 13.02
C SER A 54 1.49 5.16 12.06
N SER A 55 0.53 4.25 11.91
CA SER A 55 0.61 3.06 11.07
C SER A 55 -0.67 2.93 10.24
N THR A 56 -0.62 2.16 9.14
CA THR A 56 -1.82 1.74 8.40
C THR A 56 -2.78 1.04 9.35
N THR A 57 -4.02 1.50 9.44
CA THR A 57 -5.00 0.87 10.35
C THR A 57 -5.62 -0.36 9.70
N PRO A 58 -6.10 -1.35 10.48
CA PRO A 58 -6.70 -2.56 9.90
C PRO A 58 -7.96 -2.24 9.07
N TRP A 59 -8.77 -1.28 9.47
CA TRP A 59 -9.95 -0.86 8.70
C TRP A 59 -9.60 -0.06 7.43
N GLN A 60 -8.46 0.65 7.41
CA GLN A 60 -7.93 1.24 6.18
C GLN A 60 -7.56 0.17 5.18
N LEU A 61 -6.80 -0.84 5.61
CA LEU A 61 -6.40 -1.94 4.76
C LEU A 61 -7.61 -2.72 4.23
N ASP A 62 -8.55 -3.08 5.11
CA ASP A 62 -9.80 -3.77 4.76
C ASP A 62 -10.66 -2.95 3.78
N GLY A 63 -10.85 -1.65 4.04
CA GLY A 63 -11.62 -0.76 3.18
C GLY A 63 -11.02 -0.62 1.77
N VAL A 64 -9.71 -0.44 1.67
CA VAL A 64 -9.00 -0.35 0.38
C VAL A 64 -9.09 -1.68 -0.38
N ILE A 65 -8.84 -2.82 0.27
CA ILE A 65 -8.91 -4.12 -0.39
C ILE A 65 -10.32 -4.40 -0.91
N ARG A 66 -11.36 -4.13 -0.11
CA ARG A 66 -12.76 -4.28 -0.54
C ARG A 66 -13.11 -3.39 -1.71
N ALA A 67 -12.70 -2.12 -1.67
CA ALA A 67 -12.92 -1.17 -2.74
C ALA A 67 -12.31 -1.65 -4.06
N MET A 68 -11.05 -2.09 -4.03
CA MET A 68 -10.36 -2.62 -5.22
C MET A 68 -11.02 -3.90 -5.73
N LYS A 69 -11.37 -4.84 -4.85
CA LYS A 69 -12.11 -6.06 -5.27
C LYS A 69 -13.46 -5.72 -5.90
N GLN A 70 -14.19 -4.78 -5.33
CA GLN A 70 -15.48 -4.30 -5.85
C GLN A 70 -15.33 -3.65 -7.23
N ASP A 71 -14.23 -2.95 -7.48
CA ASP A 71 -13.95 -2.28 -8.75
C ASP A 71 -13.30 -3.19 -9.81
N GLY A 72 -13.11 -4.48 -9.51
CA GLY A 72 -12.70 -5.51 -10.46
C GLY A 72 -11.21 -5.86 -10.47
N TYR A 73 -10.46 -5.46 -9.44
CA TYR A 73 -9.07 -5.89 -9.28
C TYR A 73 -9.02 -7.36 -8.84
N ASP A 74 -8.20 -8.17 -9.51
CA ASP A 74 -8.02 -9.58 -9.17
C ASP A 74 -7.25 -9.71 -7.84
N PRO A 75 -7.81 -10.36 -6.81
CA PRO A 75 -7.09 -10.63 -5.56
C PRO A 75 -5.75 -11.34 -5.73
N ALA A 76 -5.57 -12.15 -6.79
CA ALA A 76 -4.30 -12.83 -7.07
C ALA A 76 -3.18 -11.84 -7.46
N LEU A 77 -3.55 -10.71 -8.06
CA LEU A 77 -2.67 -9.61 -8.44
C LEU A 77 -2.58 -8.53 -7.36
N LEU A 78 -3.15 -8.76 -6.19
CA LEU A 78 -3.01 -7.88 -5.03
C LEU A 78 -2.12 -8.55 -3.98
N HIS A 79 -1.21 -7.79 -3.38
CA HIS A 79 -0.39 -8.29 -2.28
C HIS A 79 -0.10 -7.18 -1.28
N ALA A 80 -0.12 -7.52 0.02
CA ALA A 80 0.43 -6.65 1.04
C ALA A 80 1.97 -6.68 0.93
N CYS A 81 2.62 -5.53 1.14
CA CYS A 81 4.08 -5.49 1.14
C CYS A 81 4.69 -4.64 2.24
N HIS A 82 5.82 -5.10 2.77
CA HIS A 82 6.54 -4.53 3.89
C HIS A 82 7.97 -4.19 3.47
N ASN A 83 8.47 -3.02 3.89
CA ASN A 83 9.88 -2.64 3.68
C ASN A 83 10.65 -2.93 4.95
N ARG A 84 11.97 -3.03 4.81
CA ARG A 84 12.83 -3.04 5.98
C ARG A 84 12.69 -1.69 6.66
N THR A 85 12.33 -1.73 7.94
CA THR A 85 12.28 -0.57 8.82
C THR A 85 13.40 -0.71 9.85
N VAL A 86 13.98 0.42 10.26
CA VAL A 86 15.07 0.46 11.23
C VAL A 86 14.57 0.54 12.68
N VAL A 87 13.28 0.81 12.87
CA VAL A 87 12.68 1.06 14.19
C VAL A 87 11.85 -0.11 14.71
N ILE A 88 11.43 -1.04 13.84
CA ILE A 88 10.60 -2.17 14.24
C ILE A 88 10.75 -3.36 13.30
N ASP A 89 10.51 -4.56 13.80
CA ASP A 89 10.35 -5.78 13.02
C ASP A 89 8.95 -5.78 12.36
N ALA A 90 8.88 -5.99 11.04
CA ALA A 90 7.61 -5.89 10.31
C ALA A 90 6.62 -7.01 10.68
N HIS A 91 7.09 -8.25 10.91
CA HIS A 91 6.26 -9.39 11.33
C HIS A 91 5.63 -9.16 12.71
N LEU A 92 6.42 -8.63 13.65
CA LEU A 92 5.91 -8.20 14.96
C LEU A 92 4.89 -7.07 14.78
N GLY A 93 5.24 -6.05 14.01
CA GLY A 93 4.41 -4.88 13.79
C GLY A 93 3.04 -5.21 13.20
N GLU A 94 3.00 -6.08 12.20
CA GLU A 94 1.75 -6.42 11.50
C GLU A 94 0.78 -7.23 12.34
N ARG A 95 1.32 -8.07 13.22
CA ARG A 95 0.55 -8.84 14.18
C ARG A 95 -0.03 -7.95 15.28
N GLU A 96 0.76 -7.03 15.82
CA GLU A 96 0.32 -6.15 16.90
C GLU A 96 -0.65 -5.07 16.41
N ASN A 97 -0.47 -4.53 15.21
CA ASN A 97 -1.38 -3.57 14.59
C ASN A 97 -2.58 -4.21 13.88
N LYS A 98 -2.71 -5.54 13.94
CA LYS A 98 -3.84 -6.32 13.38
C LYS A 98 -3.98 -6.21 11.86
N GLN A 99 -2.90 -5.97 11.15
CA GLN A 99 -2.88 -5.97 9.68
C GLN A 99 -2.84 -7.40 9.14
N LEU A 100 -2.06 -8.30 9.76
CA LEU A 100 -1.93 -9.70 9.34
C LEU A 100 -3.29 -10.42 9.22
N PRO A 101 -4.20 -10.35 10.21
CA PRO A 101 -5.53 -10.98 10.09
C PRO A 101 -6.35 -10.44 8.90
N VAL A 102 -6.20 -9.15 8.54
CA VAL A 102 -6.90 -8.56 7.38
C VAL A 102 -6.36 -9.14 6.08
N VAL A 103 -5.03 -9.24 5.95
CA VAL A 103 -4.36 -9.82 4.79
C VAL A 103 -4.78 -11.28 4.60
N GLU A 104 -4.75 -12.08 5.67
CA GLU A 104 -5.16 -13.48 5.66
C GLU A 104 -6.66 -13.65 5.32
N THR A 105 -7.53 -12.83 5.91
CA THR A 105 -8.99 -12.86 5.64
C THR A 105 -9.29 -12.62 4.16
N HIS A 106 -8.48 -11.79 3.49
CA HIS A 106 -8.63 -11.50 2.08
C HIS A 106 -7.88 -12.45 1.15
N GLY A 107 -7.11 -13.41 1.68
CA GLY A 107 -6.32 -14.36 0.90
C GLY A 107 -5.19 -13.71 0.10
N LEU A 108 -4.68 -12.57 0.56
CA LEU A 108 -3.62 -11.84 -0.13
C LEU A 108 -2.24 -12.42 0.18
N ARG A 109 -1.31 -12.34 -0.78
CA ARG A 109 0.11 -12.57 -0.50
C ARG A 109 0.60 -11.49 0.48
N ASN A 110 1.48 -11.89 1.40
CA ASN A 110 2.11 -10.98 2.34
C ASN A 110 3.64 -10.99 2.15
N ILE A 111 4.17 -9.96 1.50
CA ILE A 111 5.54 -9.95 1.01
C ILE A 111 6.42 -9.01 1.83
N HIS A 112 7.47 -9.55 2.43
CA HIS A 112 8.52 -8.77 3.08
C HIS A 112 9.63 -8.54 2.07
N LEU A 113 9.66 -7.36 1.43
CA LEU A 113 10.47 -7.03 0.23
C LEU A 113 12.01 -7.06 0.45
N TYR A 114 12.45 -7.52 1.61
CA TYR A 114 13.86 -7.59 2.02
C TYR A 114 14.27 -8.99 2.49
N GLU A 115 13.41 -9.99 2.25
CA GLU A 115 13.59 -11.39 2.63
C GLU A 115 13.67 -12.25 1.37
N GLY A 116 14.88 -12.52 0.90
CA GLY A 116 15.11 -13.48 -0.19
C GLY A 116 15.11 -12.89 -1.61
N GLU A 117 15.03 -11.57 -1.76
CA GLU A 117 15.09 -10.91 -3.07
C GLU A 117 16.52 -10.47 -3.43
N ASP A 118 16.89 -10.67 -4.70
CA ASP A 118 18.14 -10.18 -5.26
C ASP A 118 18.01 -8.69 -5.61
N TRP A 119 18.94 -7.89 -5.06
CA TRP A 119 18.99 -6.47 -5.38
C TRP A 119 19.68 -6.27 -6.72
N VAL A 120 18.98 -5.65 -7.67
CA VAL A 120 19.52 -5.20 -8.94
C VAL A 120 19.83 -3.72 -8.92
N HIS A 121 20.84 -3.29 -9.66
CA HIS A 121 21.10 -1.87 -9.83
C HIS A 121 19.93 -1.23 -10.61
N ILE A 122 19.45 -0.05 -10.19
CA ILE A 122 18.26 0.56 -10.79
C ILE A 122 18.40 0.76 -12.31
N ARG A 123 19.61 1.09 -12.79
CA ARG A 123 19.90 1.20 -14.22
C ARG A 123 19.76 -0.14 -14.96
N ASP A 124 20.10 -1.24 -14.32
CA ASP A 124 19.92 -2.58 -14.92
C ASP A 124 18.42 -2.91 -15.05
N ALA A 125 17.59 -2.40 -14.13
CA ALA A 125 16.15 -2.60 -14.14
C ALA A 125 15.41 -1.71 -15.15
N VAL A 126 15.83 -0.45 -15.33
CA VAL A 126 15.06 0.53 -16.14
C VAL A 126 15.82 1.11 -17.35
N GLY A 127 17.08 0.74 -17.55
CA GLY A 127 17.93 1.25 -18.64
C GLY A 127 18.11 2.76 -18.59
N ASP A 128 18.05 3.39 -19.76
CA ASP A 128 18.26 4.84 -19.94
C ASP A 128 17.18 5.71 -19.28
N LEU A 129 16.05 5.11 -18.84
CA LEU A 129 15.07 5.84 -18.02
C LEU A 129 15.71 6.36 -16.71
N ALA A 130 16.72 5.67 -16.21
CA ALA A 130 17.48 6.09 -15.02
C ALA A 130 18.07 7.50 -15.16
N ASP A 131 18.35 7.98 -16.38
CA ASP A 131 18.89 9.33 -16.63
C ASP A 131 17.88 10.45 -16.32
N LYS A 132 16.60 10.11 -16.16
CA LYS A 132 15.54 11.05 -15.77
C LYS A 132 15.24 11.03 -14.27
N PHE A 133 15.87 10.15 -13.50
CA PHE A 133 15.63 10.03 -12.07
C PHE A 133 16.41 11.09 -11.30
N LEU A 134 15.82 11.61 -10.22
CA LEU A 134 16.53 12.47 -9.29
C LEU A 134 17.41 11.59 -8.38
N CYS A 135 18.72 11.60 -8.61
CA CYS A 135 19.68 10.96 -7.71
C CYS A 135 20.05 11.93 -6.59
N LEU A 136 19.62 11.63 -5.36
CA LEU A 136 20.06 12.37 -4.18
C LEU A 136 21.45 11.83 -3.80
N ASN A 137 22.46 12.70 -3.78
CA ASN A 137 23.90 12.46 -3.51
C ASN A 137 24.85 12.38 -4.72
N ASP A 138 24.41 12.68 -5.95
CA ASP A 138 25.32 13.08 -7.03
C ASP A 138 25.60 14.59 -6.95
N VAL A 139 26.32 15.01 -5.89
CA VAL A 139 26.85 16.37 -5.69
C VAL A 139 28.37 16.34 -5.72
#